data_AF-A0A7S2X563-F1
#
_entry.id   AF-A0A7S2X563-F1
#
_cell.length_a   1.000
_cell.length_b   1.000
_cell.length_c   1.000
_cell.angle_alpha   90.00
_cell.angle_beta   90.00
_cell.angle_gamma   90.00
#
_symmetry.space_group_name_H-M   'P 1'
#
loop_
_entity.id
_entity.type
_entity.pdbx_description
1 polymer ?
#
loop_
_entity_poly.entity_id
_entity_poly.type
_entity_poly.pdbx_seq_one_letter_code
_entity_poly.pdbx_strand_id
1 'polypeptide(L)'
;ATVKWLEKALDVLKGFYNKKHKGASLVQEDPAGPPPPPGFKSYKKNSGSGGVMGMIQQIINDAKTEEAEAIQAEKDAQAAYESFVKDTNDSITAKQDSITDKSDTKAKKEGELTDSKKDLENIMIELEELANENSDLHKACDFTLKNFDVRQQAR
;
A
#
# COMPACT_ATOMS: atom_id res chain seq x y z
N ALA A 1 23.34 16.86 -9.02
CA ALA A 1 23.92 18.24 -8.99
C ALA A 1 25.40 18.28 -8.53
N THR A 2 25.77 17.49 -7.53
CA THR A 2 27.14 17.33 -6.99
C THR A 2 28.13 16.77 -8.02
N VAL A 3 27.72 15.76 -8.79
CA VAL A 3 28.50 15.18 -9.91
C VAL A 3 28.98 16.25 -10.90
N LYS A 4 28.10 17.18 -11.28
CA LYS A 4 28.38 18.25 -12.24
C LYS A 4 29.47 19.22 -11.75
N TRP A 5 29.57 19.45 -10.44
CA TRP A 5 30.61 20.30 -9.85
C TRP A 5 31.94 19.56 -9.72
N LEU A 6 31.90 18.27 -9.38
CA LEU A 6 33.09 17.41 -9.32
C LEU A 6 33.71 17.22 -10.70
N GLU A 7 32.90 17.06 -11.76
CA GLU A 7 33.36 17.00 -13.15
C GLU A 7 34.07 18.30 -13.57
N LYS A 8 33.49 19.46 -13.24
CA LYS A 8 34.13 20.77 -13.50
C LYS A 8 35.45 20.93 -12.74
N ALA A 9 35.51 20.50 -11.48
CA ALA A 9 36.72 20.54 -10.68
C ALA A 9 37.82 19.63 -11.26
N LEU A 10 37.44 18.44 -11.72
CA LEU A 10 38.32 17.49 -12.39
C LEU A 10 38.87 18.06 -13.71
N ASP A 11 38.05 18.75 -14.50
CA ASP A 11 38.47 19.38 -15.76
C ASP A 11 39.48 20.52 -15.55
N VAL A 12 39.29 21.35 -14.52
CA VAL A 12 40.26 22.40 -14.15
C VAL A 12 41.59 21.78 -13.70
N LEU A 13 41.54 20.72 -12.90
CA LEU A 13 42.73 19.98 -12.46
C LEU A 13 43.45 19.34 -13.65
N LYS A 14 42.74 18.63 -14.55
CA LYS A 14 43.31 18.09 -15.79
C LYS A 14 43.95 19.19 -16.63
N GLY A 15 43.28 20.34 -16.80
CA GLY A 15 43.81 21.49 -17.52
C GLY A 15 45.10 22.08 -16.91
N PHE A 16 45.22 22.08 -15.58
CA PHE A 16 46.41 22.58 -14.89
C PHE A 16 47.59 21.58 -14.91
N TYR A 17 47.32 20.29 -14.80
CA TYR A 17 48.34 19.24 -14.74
C TYR A 17 48.78 18.71 -16.11
N ASN A 18 47.90 18.67 -17.12
CA ASN A 18 48.22 18.25 -18.50
C ASN A 18 48.89 19.33 -19.35
N LYS A 19 48.90 20.61 -18.91
CA LYS A 19 49.56 21.73 -19.61
C LYS A 19 51.11 21.69 -19.46
N LYS A 20 51.71 20.52 -19.63
CA LYS A 20 53.15 20.27 -19.63
C LYS A 20 53.66 19.53 -20.87
N HIS A 21 52.92 19.57 -21.99
CA HIS A 21 53.44 19.12 -23.30
C HIS A 21 53.64 20.22 -24.36
N LYS A 22 53.31 21.47 -24.08
CA LYS A 22 53.77 22.60 -24.91
C LYS A 22 54.38 23.66 -24.02
N GLY A 23 55.69 23.85 -24.19
CA GLY A 23 56.55 24.65 -23.32
C GLY A 23 56.00 26.05 -23.09
N ALA A 24 55.90 26.42 -21.82
CA ALA A 24 55.95 27.80 -21.40
C ALA A 24 57.07 27.87 -20.35
N SER A 25 58.30 27.89 -20.85
CA SER A 25 59.37 28.57 -20.15
C SER A 25 58.91 30.03 -20.07
N LEU A 26 58.62 30.53 -18.88
CA LEU A 26 58.53 31.96 -18.65
C LEU A 26 59.96 32.50 -18.80
N VAL A 27 60.35 32.81 -20.03
CA VAL A 27 61.59 33.54 -20.32
C VAL A 27 61.34 34.96 -19.83
N GLN A 28 61.83 35.28 -18.63
CA GLN A 28 62.15 36.65 -18.27
C GLN A 28 63.53 36.95 -18.87
N GLU A 29 63.60 37.95 -19.75
CA GLU A 29 64.86 38.58 -20.14
C GLU A 29 65.36 39.43 -18.95
N ASP A 30 66.55 39.12 -18.45
CA ASP A 30 67.25 39.92 -17.42
C ASP A 30 68.03 41.08 -18.09
N PRO A 31 67.80 42.36 -17.73
CA PRO A 31 68.81 43.39 -17.91
C PRO A 31 69.84 43.31 -16.78
N ALA A 32 71.12 43.37 -17.14
CA ALA A 32 72.25 43.23 -16.24
C ALA A 32 72.19 44.19 -15.02
N GLY A 33 72.02 43.61 -13.82
CA GLY A 33 72.07 44.27 -12.52
C GLY A 33 72.54 43.28 -11.42
N PRO A 34 73.00 43.78 -10.25
CA PRO A 34 73.72 42.99 -9.24
C PRO A 34 72.90 41.81 -8.68
N PRO A 35 73.56 40.77 -8.13
CA PRO A 35 72.97 39.43 -7.98
C PRO A 35 71.71 39.44 -7.11
N PRO A 36 70.64 38.72 -7.53
CA PRO A 36 69.38 38.70 -6.81
C PRO A 36 69.53 38.01 -5.44
N PRO A 37 68.82 38.50 -4.40
CA PRO A 37 68.81 37.87 -3.08
C PRO A 37 68.27 36.44 -3.16
N PRO A 38 68.52 35.56 -2.17
CA PRO A 38 68.07 34.17 -2.19
C PRO A 38 66.54 34.12 -2.36
N GLY A 39 66.10 33.88 -3.59
CA GLY A 39 64.69 33.87 -3.97
C GLY A 39 63.96 32.70 -3.33
N PHE A 40 62.65 32.88 -3.18
CA PHE A 40 61.72 31.82 -2.75
C PHE A 40 62.01 30.51 -3.51
N LYS A 41 62.03 29.39 -2.78
CA LYS A 41 62.20 28.05 -3.35
C LYS A 41 61.26 27.87 -4.55
N SER A 42 61.81 27.37 -5.66
CA SER A 42 61.05 27.08 -6.88
C SER A 42 59.80 26.26 -6.54
N TYR A 43 58.62 26.75 -6.95
CA TYR A 43 57.36 26.06 -6.74
C TYR A 43 57.41 24.65 -7.35
N LYS A 44 57.43 23.62 -6.50
CA LYS A 44 57.43 22.22 -6.93
C LYS A 44 55.99 21.76 -7.05
N LYS A 45 55.52 21.47 -8.27
CA LYS A 45 54.21 20.82 -8.48
C LYS A 45 54.17 19.51 -7.67
N ASN A 46 53.09 19.33 -6.89
CA ASN A 46 52.89 18.16 -6.04
C ASN A 46 52.87 16.88 -6.90
N SER A 47 53.76 15.94 -6.59
CA SER A 47 53.90 14.64 -7.27
C SER A 47 52.66 13.74 -7.09
N GLY A 48 51.82 13.98 -6.09
CA GLY A 48 50.62 13.19 -5.80
C GLY A 48 49.37 13.53 -6.62
N SER A 49 49.44 14.48 -7.57
CA SER A 49 48.23 14.99 -8.23
C SER A 49 47.50 13.96 -9.12
N GLY A 50 48.19 12.94 -9.64
CA GLY A 50 47.55 11.86 -10.41
C GLY A 50 46.60 11.02 -9.55
N GLY A 51 46.99 10.73 -8.29
CA GLY A 51 46.16 9.97 -7.36
C GLY A 51 44.90 10.72 -6.94
N VAL A 52 45.00 12.02 -6.70
CA VAL A 52 43.84 12.87 -6.32
C VAL A 52 42.84 12.99 -7.47
N MET A 53 43.30 13.14 -8.71
CA MET A 53 42.41 13.15 -9.88
C MET A 53 41.72 11.79 -10.10
N GLY A 54 42.43 10.68 -9.86
CA GLY A 54 41.85 9.34 -9.89
C GLY A 54 40.76 9.16 -8.83
N MET A 55 41.01 9.62 -7.60
CA MET A 55 40.03 9.56 -6.51
C MET A 55 38.78 10.41 -6.81
N ILE A 56 38.94 11.62 -7.36
CA ILE A 56 37.79 12.44 -7.77
C ILE A 56 37.00 11.78 -8.90
N GLN A 57 37.69 11.16 -9.87
CA GLN A 57 37.02 10.41 -10.95
C GLN A 57 36.24 9.21 -10.42
N GLN A 58 36.78 8.49 -9.43
CA GLN A 58 36.10 7.39 -8.76
C GLN A 58 34.86 7.87 -8.02
N ILE A 59 34.97 8.94 -7.22
CA ILE A 59 33.83 9.53 -6.50
C ILE A 59 32.73 9.99 -7.48
N ILE A 60 33.09 10.52 -8.66
CA ILE A 60 32.14 10.88 -9.71
C ILE A 60 31.38 9.65 -10.22
N ASN A 61 32.08 8.55 -10.46
CA ASN A 61 31.48 7.32 -10.97
C ASN A 61 30.57 6.67 -9.92
N ASP A 62 31.01 6.64 -8.66
CA ASP A 62 30.24 6.11 -7.55
C ASP A 62 28.96 6.95 -7.35
N ALA A 63 29.09 8.28 -7.33
CA ALA A 63 27.95 9.18 -7.19
C ALA A 63 26.94 9.10 -8.35
N LYS A 64 27.40 8.85 -9.59
CA LYS A 64 26.51 8.62 -10.74
C LYS A 64 25.75 7.30 -10.62
N THR A 65 26.42 6.26 -10.12
CA THR A 65 25.81 4.95 -9.91
C THR A 65 24.76 5.03 -8.81
N GLU A 66 25.12 5.64 -7.68
CA GLU A 66 24.21 5.85 -6.55
C GLU A 66 23.00 6.73 -6.94
N GLU A 67 23.20 7.79 -7.74
CA GLU A 67 22.08 8.61 -8.26
C GLU A 67 21.13 7.78 -9.14
N ALA A 68 21.67 6.92 -10.01
CA ALA A 68 20.84 6.05 -10.87
C ALA A 68 20.08 4.99 -10.05
N GLU A 69 20.75 4.36 -9.08
CA GLU A 69 20.13 3.38 -8.17
C GLU A 69 19.04 4.03 -7.31
N ALA A 70 19.29 5.21 -6.75
CA ALA A 70 18.31 5.95 -5.97
C ALA A 70 17.07 6.33 -6.81
N ILE A 71 17.27 6.82 -8.03
CA ILE A 71 16.15 7.15 -8.93
C ILE A 71 15.34 5.89 -9.27
N GLN A 72 15.99 4.75 -9.50
CA GLN A 72 15.28 3.51 -9.78
C GLN A 72 14.50 3.03 -8.55
N ALA A 73 15.13 3.05 -7.37
CA ALA A 73 14.48 2.70 -6.12
C ALA A 73 13.28 3.62 -5.80
N GLU A 74 13.38 4.93 -6.07
CA GLU A 74 12.26 5.86 -5.93
C GLU A 74 11.09 5.52 -6.86
N LYS A 75 11.37 5.20 -8.12
CA LYS A 75 10.33 4.79 -9.08
C LYS A 75 9.65 3.49 -8.66
N ASP A 76 10.42 2.50 -8.25
CA ASP A 76 9.89 1.21 -7.82
C ASP A 76 9.06 1.38 -6.54
N ALA A 77 9.52 2.22 -5.60
CA ALA A 77 8.76 2.55 -4.39
C ALA A 77 7.47 3.31 -4.70
N GLN A 78 7.48 4.27 -5.62
CA GLN A 78 6.27 4.97 -6.05
C GLN A 78 5.28 4.02 -6.72
N ALA A 79 5.73 3.18 -7.64
CA ALA A 79 4.87 2.20 -8.32
C ALA A 79 4.26 1.21 -7.32
N ALA A 80 5.05 0.70 -6.37
CA ALA A 80 4.56 -0.18 -5.32
C ALA A 80 3.52 0.50 -4.42
N TYR A 81 3.75 1.77 -4.05
CA TYR A 81 2.81 2.55 -3.27
C TYR A 81 1.50 2.80 -4.01
N GLU A 82 1.56 3.21 -5.28
CA GLU A 82 0.37 3.43 -6.11
C GLU A 82 -0.44 2.15 -6.29
N SER A 83 0.22 1.02 -6.55
CA SER A 83 -0.44 -0.29 -6.62
C SER A 83 -1.08 -0.65 -5.28
N PHE A 84 -0.36 -0.50 -4.18
CA PHE A 84 -0.86 -0.82 -2.85
C PHE A 84 -2.10 0.02 -2.49
N VAL A 85 -2.08 1.32 -2.76
CA VAL A 85 -3.23 2.21 -2.52
C VAL A 85 -4.41 1.80 -3.37
N LYS A 86 -4.20 1.51 -4.65
CA LYS A 86 -5.25 1.05 -5.57
C LYS A 86 -5.87 -0.25 -5.08
N ASP A 87 -5.07 -1.27 -4.84
CA ASP A 87 -5.53 -2.60 -4.42
C ASP A 87 -6.24 -2.53 -3.06
N THR A 88 -5.77 -1.67 -2.16
CA THR A 88 -6.41 -1.43 -0.86
C THR A 88 -7.77 -0.76 -1.03
N ASN A 89 -7.89 0.25 -1.89
CA ASN A 89 -9.17 0.91 -2.15
C ASN A 89 -10.17 -0.02 -2.84
N ASP A 90 -9.72 -0.85 -3.78
CA ASP A 90 -10.56 -1.85 -4.44
C ASP A 90 -11.05 -2.90 -3.42
N SER A 91 -10.15 -3.36 -2.53
CA SER A 91 -10.48 -4.27 -1.43
C SER A 91 -11.46 -3.66 -0.43
N ILE A 92 -11.32 -2.38 -0.08
CA ILE A 92 -12.24 -1.67 0.81
C ILE A 92 -13.62 -1.59 0.18
N THR A 93 -13.72 -1.19 -1.09
CA THR A 93 -14.99 -1.11 -1.82
C THR A 93 -15.69 -2.47 -1.84
N ALA A 94 -14.99 -3.52 -2.25
CA ALA A 94 -15.55 -4.87 -2.30
C ALA A 94 -16.00 -5.38 -0.91
N LYS A 95 -15.27 -5.03 0.16
CA LYS A 95 -15.67 -5.38 1.53
C LYS A 95 -16.90 -4.60 1.97
N GLN A 96 -17.02 -3.33 1.61
CA GLN A 96 -18.17 -2.50 1.94
C GLN A 96 -19.45 -3.00 1.25
N ASP A 97 -19.35 -3.40 -0.01
CA ASP A 97 -20.44 -4.03 -0.75
C ASP A 97 -20.84 -5.35 -0.07
N SER A 98 -19.86 -6.21 0.26
CA SER A 98 -20.14 -7.46 0.97
C SER A 98 -20.77 -7.24 2.35
N ILE A 99 -20.44 -6.16 3.06
CA ILE A 99 -21.06 -5.82 4.35
C ILE A 99 -22.53 -5.47 4.14
N THR A 100 -22.83 -4.65 3.14
CA THR A 100 -24.20 -4.24 2.79
C THR A 100 -25.05 -5.46 2.43
N ASP A 101 -24.59 -6.30 1.49
CA ASP A 101 -25.31 -7.49 1.07
C ASP A 101 -25.59 -8.47 2.21
N LYS A 102 -24.59 -8.67 3.08
CA LYS A 102 -24.73 -9.55 4.25
C LYS A 102 -25.66 -8.96 5.30
N SER A 103 -25.62 -7.64 5.49
CA SER A 103 -26.53 -6.95 6.41
C SER A 103 -27.98 -7.06 5.94
N ASP A 104 -28.23 -6.85 4.65
CA ASP A 104 -29.55 -6.98 4.04
C ASP A 104 -30.07 -8.42 4.11
N THR A 105 -29.21 -9.39 3.79
CA THR A 105 -29.53 -10.82 3.90
C THR A 105 -29.88 -11.19 5.34
N LYS A 106 -29.09 -10.70 6.31
CA LYS A 106 -29.33 -10.92 7.74
C LYS A 106 -30.68 -10.35 8.15
N ALA A 107 -30.96 -9.09 7.82
CA ALA A 107 -32.22 -8.43 8.17
C ALA A 107 -33.43 -9.19 7.59
N LYS A 108 -33.35 -9.63 6.33
CA LYS A 108 -34.39 -10.45 5.70
C LYS A 108 -34.60 -11.76 6.44
N LYS A 109 -33.52 -12.46 6.79
CA LYS A 109 -33.58 -13.74 7.53
C LYS A 109 -34.13 -13.58 8.95
N GLU A 110 -33.81 -12.48 9.62
CA GLU A 110 -34.37 -12.15 10.94
C GLU A 110 -35.87 -11.86 10.85
N GLY A 111 -36.33 -11.19 9.79
CA GLY A 111 -37.74 -11.02 9.47
C GLY A 111 -38.45 -12.36 9.26
N GLU A 112 -37.95 -13.18 8.33
CA GLU A 112 -38.48 -14.52 8.04
C GLU A 112 -38.56 -15.40 9.30
N LEU A 113 -37.56 -15.34 10.17
CA LEU A 113 -37.55 -16.07 11.44
C LEU A 113 -38.63 -15.58 12.39
N THR A 114 -38.85 -14.27 12.46
CA THR A 114 -39.88 -13.67 13.32
C THR A 114 -41.27 -14.05 12.85
N ASP A 115 -41.52 -13.96 11.55
CA ASP A 115 -42.80 -14.37 10.94
C ASP A 115 -43.05 -15.86 11.17
N SER A 116 -42.06 -16.71 10.91
CA SER A 116 -42.18 -18.17 11.12
C SER A 116 -42.47 -18.54 12.58
N LYS A 117 -41.90 -17.79 13.55
CA LYS A 117 -42.20 -18.00 14.97
C LYS A 117 -43.63 -17.61 15.33
N LYS A 118 -44.12 -16.50 14.78
CA LYS A 118 -45.49 -16.04 14.98
C LYS A 118 -46.49 -17.03 14.36
N ASP A 119 -46.21 -17.52 13.16
CA ASP A 119 -47.03 -18.54 12.50
C ASP A 119 -47.08 -19.83 13.32
N LEU A 120 -45.93 -20.27 13.85
CA LEU A 120 -45.88 -21.43 14.73
C LEU A 120 -46.75 -21.24 15.99
N GLU A 121 -46.66 -20.08 16.64
CA GLU A 121 -47.47 -19.76 17.82
C GLU A 121 -48.97 -19.78 17.50
N ASN A 122 -49.37 -19.14 16.39
CA ASN A 122 -50.76 -19.14 15.95
C ASN A 122 -51.27 -20.55 15.64
N ILE A 123 -50.49 -21.36 14.90
CA ILE A 123 -50.84 -22.75 14.58
C ILE A 123 -50.97 -23.58 15.86
N MET A 124 -50.14 -23.36 16.88
CA MET A 124 -50.26 -24.06 18.15
C MET A 124 -51.56 -23.71 18.88
N ILE A 125 -51.96 -22.43 18.85
CA ILE A 125 -53.25 -21.99 19.41
C ILE A 125 -54.42 -22.63 18.65
N GLU A 126 -54.41 -22.54 17.32
CA GLU A 126 -55.46 -23.14 16.48
C GLU A 126 -55.55 -24.66 16.68
N LEU A 127 -54.42 -25.33 16.87
CA LEU A 127 -54.37 -26.77 17.15
C LEU A 127 -55.04 -27.10 18.50
N GLU A 128 -54.81 -26.28 19.53
CA GLU A 128 -55.45 -26.45 20.83
C GLU A 128 -56.96 -26.19 20.77
N GLU A 129 -57.38 -25.14 20.07
CA GLU A 129 -58.79 -24.82 19.84
C GLU A 129 -59.51 -25.97 19.11
N LEU A 130 -58.94 -26.48 18.02
CA LEU A 130 -59.46 -27.62 17.27
C LEU A 130 -59.54 -28.90 18.13
N ALA A 131 -58.56 -29.13 19.01
CA ALA A 131 -58.58 -30.28 19.92
C ALA A 131 -59.74 -30.17 20.92
N ASN A 132 -60.00 -28.97 21.44
CA ASN A 132 -61.12 -28.70 22.34
C ASN A 132 -62.47 -28.85 21.62
N GLU A 133 -62.62 -28.28 20.42
CA GLU A 133 -63.82 -28.43 19.60
C GLU A 133 -64.11 -29.91 19.28
N ASN A 134 -63.08 -30.67 18.92
CA ASN A 134 -63.22 -32.10 18.65
C ASN A 134 -63.68 -32.87 19.91
N SER A 135 -63.15 -32.53 21.09
CA SER A 135 -63.58 -33.12 22.37
C SER A 135 -65.05 -32.81 22.68
N ASP A 136 -65.48 -31.57 22.48
CA ASP A 136 -66.86 -31.16 22.74
C ASP A 136 -67.84 -31.77 21.73
N LEU A 137 -67.44 -31.88 20.46
CA LEU A 137 -68.21 -32.58 19.44
C LEU A 137 -68.37 -34.07 19.79
N HIS A 138 -67.30 -34.73 20.23
CA HIS A 138 -67.38 -36.11 20.71
C HIS A 138 -68.36 -36.25 21.89
N LYS A 139 -68.32 -35.36 22.88
CA LYS A 139 -69.29 -35.38 24.00
C LYS A 139 -70.73 -35.23 23.50
N ALA A 140 -70.98 -34.33 22.55
CA ALA A 140 -72.31 -34.10 21.98
C ALA A 140 -72.82 -35.30 21.16
N CYS A 141 -71.96 -35.88 20.31
CA CYS A 141 -72.26 -37.09 19.54
C CYS A 141 -72.52 -38.29 20.47
N ASP A 142 -71.66 -38.52 21.45
CA ASP A 142 -71.80 -39.59 22.43
C ASP A 142 -73.09 -39.48 23.23
N PHE A 143 -73.40 -38.27 23.71
CA PHE A 143 -74.66 -38.01 24.41
C PHE A 143 -75.85 -38.33 23.52
N THR A 144 -75.81 -37.91 22.26
CA THR A 144 -76.90 -38.14 21.31
C THR A 144 -77.10 -39.63 21.02
N LEU A 145 -76.01 -40.36 20.78
CA LEU A 145 -76.04 -41.82 20.53
C LEU A 145 -76.52 -42.59 21.77
N LYS A 146 -75.99 -42.29 22.96
CA LYS A 146 -76.39 -42.94 24.23
C LYS A 146 -77.87 -42.74 24.55
N ASN A 147 -78.45 -41.61 24.14
CA ASN A 147 -79.85 -41.28 24.41
C ASN A 147 -80.79 -41.54 23.23
N PHE A 148 -80.27 -42.03 22.09
CA PHE A 148 -81.06 -42.22 20.87
C PHE A 148 -82.17 -43.26 21.08
N ASP A 149 -81.82 -44.45 21.59
CA ASP A 149 -82.78 -45.55 21.77
C ASP A 149 -83.87 -45.22 22.81
N VAL A 150 -83.49 -44.57 23.91
CA VAL A 150 -84.44 -44.12 24.94
C VAL A 150 -85.46 -43.14 24.33
N ARG A 151 -85.00 -42.22 23.48
CA ARG A 151 -85.88 -41.25 22.79
C ARG A 151 -86.74 -41.91 21.71
N GLN A 152 -86.24 -42.94 21.04
CA GLN A 152 -87.00 -43.72 20.06
C GLN A 152 -88.12 -44.53 20.73
N GLN A 153 -87.86 -45.14 21.89
CA GLN A 153 -88.89 -45.90 22.62
C GLN A 153 -89.99 -45.04 23.24
N ALA A 154 -89.71 -43.75 23.49
CA ALA A 154 -90.68 -42.80 24.04
C ALA A 154 -91.62 -42.17 23.00
N ARG A 155 -91.47 -42.48 21.71
CA ARG A 155 -92.32 -42.03 20.60
C ARG A 155 -93.23 -43.15 20.13
#